data_AF-G0ZJ67-F1
#
_entry.id   AF-G0ZJ67-F1
#
_cell.length_a   1.000
_cell.length_b   1.000
_cell.length_c   1.000
_cell.angle_alpha   90.00
_cell.angle_beta   90.00
_cell.angle_gamma   90.00
#
_symmetry.space_group_name_H-M   'P 1'
#
loop_
_entity.id
_entity.type
_entity.pdbx_description
1 polymer ?
#
loop_
_entity_poly.entity_id
_entity_poly.type
_entity_poly.pdbx_seq_one_letter_code
_entity_poly.pdbx_strand_id
1 'polypeptide(L)'
;SLEVILSSQKHLDKSREYNFLHPWLGTGLLTSTGSKWHSRRKLLTPAFHFKILEDFVEVFNNQSNKMVQKLQQKADGRPFDIFPFVTLC
;
A
#
# COMPACT_ATOMS: atom_id res chain seq x y z
N SER A 1 -10.27 21.82 7.43
CA SER A 1 -10.13 22.46 6.10
C SER A 1 -9.66 21.51 5.00
N LEU A 2 -8.64 20.67 5.21
CA LEU A 2 -8.17 19.72 4.18
C LEU A 2 -9.09 18.51 3.95
N GLU A 3 -9.74 18.01 5.00
CA GLU A 3 -10.68 16.88 4.92
C GLU A 3 -11.82 17.12 3.92
N VAL A 4 -12.33 18.36 3.85
CA VAL A 4 -13.37 18.78 2.90
C VAL A 4 -12.93 18.59 1.44
N ILE A 5 -11.65 18.83 1.17
CA ILE A 5 -11.07 18.68 -0.17
C ILE A 5 -10.83 17.19 -0.45
N LEU A 6 -10.25 16.45 0.51
CA LEU A 6 -9.89 15.04 0.34
C LEU A 6 -11.10 14.08 0.29
N SER A 7 -12.22 14.46 0.91
CA SER A 7 -13.48 13.71 0.87
C SER A 7 -14.38 14.08 -0.31
N SER A 8 -14.05 15.16 -1.04
CA SER A 8 -14.84 15.65 -2.16
C SER A 8 -14.78 14.69 -3.35
N GLN A 9 -15.95 14.29 -3.82
CA GLN A 9 -16.10 13.49 -5.05
C GLN A 9 -15.95 14.34 -6.33
N LYS A 10 -15.76 15.66 -6.19
CA LYS A 10 -15.61 16.60 -7.32
C LYS A 10 -14.14 16.93 -7.63
N HIS A 11 -13.24 16.80 -6.66
CA HIS A 11 -11.82 17.13 -6.80
C HIS A 11 -10.95 15.86 -6.72
N LEU A 12 -11.13 14.96 -7.68
CA LEU A 12 -10.45 13.66 -7.73
C LEU A 12 -9.23 13.64 -8.66
N ASP A 13 -8.92 14.78 -9.29
CA ASP A 13 -7.80 14.88 -10.20
C ASP A 13 -6.47 14.72 -9.46
N LYS A 14 -5.62 13.85 -10.01
CA LYS A 14 -4.30 13.58 -9.47
C LYS A 14 -3.34 14.69 -9.89
N SER A 15 -2.39 14.97 -9.01
CA SER A 15 -1.34 15.93 -9.29
C SER A 15 -0.46 15.43 -10.46
N ARG A 16 0.23 16.35 -11.14
CA ARG A 16 0.99 16.01 -12.38
C ARG A 16 2.11 15.00 -12.15
N GLU A 17 2.57 14.86 -10.91
CA GLU A 17 3.57 13.90 -10.48
C GLU A 17 3.12 12.45 -10.71
N TYR A 18 1.81 12.18 -10.70
CA TYR A 18 1.28 10.86 -11.02
C TYR A 18 1.52 10.46 -12.49
N ASN A 19 1.84 11.41 -13.37
CA ASN A 19 2.15 11.13 -14.77
C ASN A 19 3.42 10.28 -14.91
N PHE A 20 4.36 10.39 -13.97
CA PHE A 20 5.58 9.57 -13.96
C PHE A 20 5.26 8.08 -13.74
N LEU A 21 4.09 7.75 -13.21
CA LEU A 21 3.63 6.37 -13.01
C LEU A 21 2.88 5.80 -14.22
N HIS A 22 2.50 6.61 -15.21
CA HIS A 22 1.77 6.14 -16.38
C HIS A 22 2.50 5.07 -17.20
N PRO A 23 3.83 5.13 -17.43
CA PRO A 23 4.52 4.06 -18.16
C PRO A 23 4.41 2.69 -17.49
N TRP A 24 4.30 2.66 -16.15
CA TRP A 24 4.21 1.41 -15.38
C TRP A 24 2.76 0.98 -15.12
N LEU A 25 1.92 1.90 -14.65
CA LEU A 25 0.56 1.61 -14.17
C LEU A 25 -0.54 1.96 -15.17
N GLY A 26 -0.18 2.54 -16.32
CA GLY A 26 -1.13 3.07 -17.28
C GLY A 26 -2.12 4.02 -16.61
N THR A 27 -3.41 3.84 -16.91
CA THR A 27 -4.53 4.54 -16.24
C THR A 27 -5.28 3.60 -15.30
N GLY A 28 -4.52 2.92 -14.43
CA GLY A 28 -5.00 2.04 -13.36
C GLY A 28 -5.54 2.78 -12.13
N LEU A 29 -5.73 2.08 -11.01
CA LEU A 29 -6.38 2.63 -9.81
C LEU A 29 -5.70 3.90 -9.26
N LEU A 30 -4.38 3.96 -9.31
CA LEU A 30 -3.60 5.06 -8.72
C LEU A 30 -3.57 6.32 -9.60
N THR A 31 -3.61 6.14 -10.92
CA THR A 31 -3.36 7.17 -11.94
C THR A 31 -4.60 7.59 -12.72
N SER A 32 -5.72 6.86 -12.59
CA SER A 32 -7.00 7.27 -13.17
C SER A 32 -7.73 8.29 -12.31
N THR A 33 -8.60 9.08 -12.95
CA THR A 33 -9.46 10.09 -12.30
C THR A 33 -10.93 9.86 -12.70
N GLY A 34 -11.85 10.61 -12.08
CA GLY A 34 -13.27 10.64 -12.44
C GLY A 34 -13.95 9.26 -12.47
N SER A 35 -14.85 9.06 -13.44
CA SER A 35 -15.67 7.85 -13.56
C SER A 35 -14.85 6.56 -13.72
N LYS A 36 -13.70 6.65 -14.41
CA LYS A 36 -12.79 5.51 -14.60
C LYS A 36 -12.18 5.06 -13.28
N TRP A 37 -11.74 6.00 -12.45
CA TRP A 37 -11.27 5.72 -11.09
C TRP A 37 -12.38 5.12 -10.22
N HIS A 38 -13.57 5.72 -10.24
CA HIS A 38 -14.71 5.25 -9.46
C HIS A 38 -15.08 3.79 -9.76
N SER A 39 -15.22 3.46 -11.05
CA SER A 39 -15.57 2.10 -11.47
C SER A 39 -14.52 1.08 -11.01
N ARG A 40 -13.23 1.39 -11.21
CA ARG A 40 -12.12 0.51 -10.79
C ARG A 40 -12.01 0.37 -9.28
N ARG A 41 -12.17 1.46 -8.54
CA ARG A 41 -12.18 1.42 -7.07
C ARG A 41 -13.33 0.56 -6.58
N LYS A 42 -14.55 0.77 -7.11
CA LYS A 42 -15.72 -0.04 -6.74
C LYS A 42 -15.50 -1.54 -7.00
N LEU A 43 -14.86 -1.89 -8.12
CA LEU A 43 -14.53 -3.27 -8.46
C LEU A 43 -13.50 -3.89 -7.50
N LEU A 44 -12.51 -3.12 -7.05
CA LEU A 44 -11.40 -3.62 -6.22
C LEU A 44 -11.70 -3.59 -4.72
N THR A 45 -12.55 -2.68 -4.22
CA THR A 45 -12.87 -2.55 -2.79
C THR A 45 -13.24 -3.89 -2.12
N PRO A 46 -14.00 -4.81 -2.73
CA PRO A 46 -14.32 -6.10 -2.11
C PRO A 46 -13.09 -6.93 -1.75
N ALA A 47 -11.99 -6.83 -2.51
CA ALA A 47 -10.73 -7.54 -2.23
C ALA A 47 -10.02 -7.03 -0.95
N PHE A 48 -10.41 -5.86 -0.46
CA PHE A 48 -9.90 -5.24 0.77
C PHE A 48 -10.96 -5.23 1.89
N HIS A 49 -12.00 -6.06 1.77
CA HIS A 49 -12.99 -6.23 2.82
C HIS A 49 -12.35 -6.92 4.04
N PHE A 50 -12.77 -6.56 5.27
CA PHE A 50 -12.15 -7.04 6.52
C PHE A 50 -11.95 -8.55 6.58
N LYS A 51 -12.95 -9.33 6.16
CA LYS A 51 -12.87 -10.80 6.10
C LYS A 51 -11.69 -11.32 5.26
N ILE A 52 -11.35 -10.65 4.16
CA ILE A 52 -10.20 -11.03 3.32
C ILE A 52 -8.90 -10.55 3.98
N LEU A 53 -8.92 -9.39 4.64
CA LEU A 53 -7.78 -8.90 5.40
C LEU A 53 -7.43 -9.81 6.59
N GLU A 54 -8.42 -10.43 7.23
CA GLU A 54 -8.23 -11.43 8.27
C GLU A 54 -7.44 -12.64 7.76
N ASP A 55 -7.72 -13.11 6.53
CA ASP A 55 -6.97 -14.21 5.90
C ASP A 55 -5.48 -13.84 5.69
N PHE A 56 -5.15 -12.56 5.51
CA PHE A 56 -3.76 -12.09 5.40
C PHE A 56 -3.01 -11.99 6.73
N VAL A 57 -3.71 -11.98 7.87
CA VAL A 57 -3.07 -11.88 9.20
C VAL A 57 -2.13 -13.04 9.44
N GLU A 58 -2.51 -14.26 9.03
CA GLU A 58 -1.65 -15.44 9.15
C GLU A 58 -0.36 -15.27 8.34
N VAL A 59 -0.48 -14.77 7.10
CA VAL A 59 0.67 -14.52 6.23
C VAL A 59 1.59 -13.47 6.82
N PHE A 60 1.04 -12.35 7.31
CA PHE A 60 1.82 -11.29 7.95
C PHE A 60 2.53 -11.78 9.20
N ASN A 61 1.88 -12.59 10.04
CA ASN A 61 2.49 -13.17 11.22
C ASN A 61 3.65 -14.10 10.84
N ASN A 62 3.48 -14.94 9.81
CA ASN A 62 4.52 -15.85 9.35
C ASN A 62 5.76 -15.08 8.82
N GLN A 63 5.56 -14.06 7.98
CA GLN A 63 6.69 -13.25 7.48
C GLN A 63 7.34 -12.43 8.60
N SER A 64 6.54 -11.85 9.50
CA SER A 64 7.05 -11.12 10.67
C SER A 64 7.91 -12.02 11.56
N ASN A 65 7.49 -13.26 11.82
CA ASN A 65 8.27 -14.23 12.59
C ASN A 65 9.61 -14.55 11.90
N LYS A 66 9.63 -14.72 10.58
CA LYS A 66 10.88 -14.92 9.82
C LYS A 66 11.80 -13.70 9.91
N MET A 67 11.23 -12.49 9.86
CA MET A 67 12.00 -11.26 10.04
C MET A 67 12.59 -11.20 11.45
N VAL A 68 11.81 -11.48 12.50
CA VAL A 68 12.29 -11.55 13.88
C VAL A 68 13.44 -12.54 14.03
N GLN A 69 13.34 -13.73 13.44
CA GLN A 69 14.44 -14.72 13.45
C GLN A 69 15.73 -14.18 12.81
N LYS A 70 15.63 -13.44 11.71
CA LYS A 70 16.79 -12.78 11.08
C LYS A 70 17.36 -11.66 11.94
N LEU A 71 16.49 -10.87 12.59
CA LEU A 71 16.90 -9.78 13.48
C LEU A 71 17.55 -10.30 14.76
N GLN A 72 17.13 -11.46 15.26
CA GLN A 72 17.74 -12.10 16.43
C GLN A 72 19.25 -12.34 16.23
N GLN A 73 19.69 -12.62 15.00
CA GLN A 73 21.10 -12.79 14.65
C GLN A 73 21.89 -11.47 14.66
N LYS A 74 21.20 -10.33 14.71
CA LYS A 74 21.77 -8.98 14.80
C LYS A 74 21.60 -8.36 16.19
N ALA A 75 21.01 -9.08 17.15
CA ALA A 75 20.76 -8.59 18.50
C ALA A 75 22.01 -8.67 19.40
N ASP A 76 23.16 -8.18 18.90
CA ASP A 76 24.44 -8.14 19.60
C ASP A 76 24.69 -6.81 20.34
N GLY A 77 23.66 -5.95 20.41
CA GLY A 77 23.71 -4.63 21.03
C GLY A 77 24.36 -3.55 20.16
N ARG A 78 24.76 -3.88 18.92
CA ARG A 78 25.35 -2.90 17.98
C ARG A 78 24.29 -2.36 17.02
N PRO A 79 24.39 -1.09 16.62
CA PRO A 79 23.55 -0.54 15.55
C PRO A 79 23.79 -1.26 14.21
N PHE A 80 22.73 -1.47 13.45
CA PHE A 80 22.78 -1.98 12.08
C PHE A 80 21.68 -1.34 11.24
N ASP A 81 21.82 -1.43 9.92
CA ASP A 81 20.80 -0.95 8.98
C ASP A 81 19.61 -1.94 8.90
N ILE A 82 18.43 -1.47 9.29
CA ILE A 82 17.19 -2.24 9.30
C ILE A 82 16.52 -2.31 7.92
N PHE A 83 16.85 -1.39 7.01
CA PHE A 83 16.18 -1.25 5.72
C PHE A 83 16.14 -2.55 4.91
N PRO A 84 17.25 -3.34 4.79
CA PRO A 84 17.22 -4.60 4.05
C PRO A 84 16.31 -5.67 4.66
N PHE A 85 15.99 -5.59 5.96
CA PHE A 85 15.13 -6.56 6.62
C PHE A 85 13.65 -6.22 6.42
N VAL A 86 13.31 -4.93 6.42
CA VAL A 86 11.94 -4.44 6.23
C VAL A 86 11.51 -4.61 4.77
N THR A 87 12.38 -4.34 3.80
CA THR A 87 12.02 -4.40 2.38
C THR A 87 11.89 -5.82 1.82
N LEU A 88 12.33 -6.83 2.55
CA LEU A 88 12.30 -8.24 2.14
C LEU A 88 11.16 -9.03 2.82
N CYS A 89 10.30 -8.35 3.58
CA CYS A 89 9.19 -8.93 4.33
C CYS A 89 7.87 -8.75 3.56
#